data_AF-A0A925TPA3-F1
#
_entry.id   AF-A0A925TPA3-F1
#
_cell.length_a   1.000
_cell.length_b   1.000
_cell.length_c   1.000
_cell.angle_alpha   90.00
_cell.angle_beta   90.00
_cell.angle_gamma   90.00
#
_symmetry.space_group_name_H-M   'P 1'
#
loop_
_entity.id
_entity.type
_entity.pdbx_description
1 polymer ?
#
loop_
_entity_poly.entity_id
_entity_poly.type
_entity_poly.pdbx_seq_one_letter_code
_entity_poly.pdbx_strand_id
1 'polypeptide(L)'
;MVDARGLHAVATRAVATKNSRKVDGKEYPFFYNPMWRYFGDENDRPSGTYYYGGSEPKTYFWNIYDQVLLRPNLVPLFEQQELRILTGDGKQEFLKKGVPDKAISDHLPILFKLNI
;
A
#
# COMPACT_ATOMS: atom_id res chain seq x y z
N MET A 1 3.36 -9.16 -1.87
CA MET A 1 4.47 -10.12 -2.07
C MET A 1 4.99 -9.96 -3.50
N VAL A 2 6.31 -9.88 -3.69
CA VAL A 2 6.96 -9.54 -4.99
C VAL A 2 7.18 -10.79 -5.85
N ASP A 3 7.15 -11.97 -5.23
CA ASP A 3 7.50 -13.25 -5.86
C ASP A 3 6.55 -13.64 -6.99
N ALA A 4 7.08 -14.26 -8.05
CA ALA A 4 6.29 -14.67 -9.22
C ALA A 4 5.14 -15.63 -8.87
N ARG A 5 5.35 -16.49 -7.88
CA ARG A 5 4.37 -17.44 -7.35
C ARG A 5 3.56 -16.84 -6.18
N GLY A 6 3.97 -15.67 -5.68
CA GLY A 6 3.36 -14.96 -4.56
C GLY A 6 2.88 -13.56 -4.93
N LEU A 7 1.74 -13.46 -5.63
CA LEU A 7 1.08 -12.19 -6.03
C LEU A 7 1.92 -11.24 -6.90
N HIS A 8 3.12 -11.63 -7.36
CA HIS A 8 3.95 -11.01 -8.41
C HIS A 8 3.81 -9.49 -8.54
N ALA A 9 3.85 -8.81 -7.39
CA ALA A 9 3.54 -7.39 -7.32
C ALA A 9 4.77 -6.58 -7.72
N VAL A 10 4.56 -5.49 -8.45
CA VAL A 10 5.62 -4.56 -8.86
C VAL A 10 5.25 -3.12 -8.51
N ALA A 11 6.28 -2.32 -8.25
CA ALA A 11 6.14 -0.95 -7.73
C ALA A 11 5.72 0.07 -8.79
N THR A 12 5.92 -0.23 -10.08
CA THR A 12 5.79 0.75 -11.16
C THR A 12 4.74 0.32 -12.17
N ARG A 13 3.93 1.29 -12.60
CA ARG A 13 2.94 1.09 -13.67
C ARG A 13 3.61 0.56 -14.94
N ALA A 14 4.76 1.13 -15.31
CA ALA A 14 5.50 0.75 -16.52
C ALA A 14 5.93 -0.73 -16.56
N VAL A 15 6.18 -1.35 -15.40
CA VAL A 15 6.45 -2.79 -15.35
C VAL A 15 5.15 -3.58 -15.32
N ALA A 16 4.17 -3.16 -14.51
CA ALA A 16 2.89 -3.87 -14.39
C ALA A 16 2.13 -3.95 -15.72
N THR A 17 2.17 -2.89 -16.55
CA THR A 17 1.50 -2.83 -17.85
C THR A 17 2.13 -3.73 -18.92
N LYS A 18 3.26 -4.38 -18.63
CA LYS A 18 3.78 -5.50 -19.45
C LYS A 18 2.95 -6.78 -19.29
N ASN A 19 1.92 -6.76 -18.44
CA ASN A 19 0.96 -7.83 -18.14
C ASN A 19 1.55 -9.02 -17.38
N SER A 20 2.58 -9.66 -17.91
CA SER A 20 3.20 -10.85 -17.32
C SER A 20 4.68 -10.96 -17.68
N ARG A 21 5.36 -11.94 -17.09
CA ARG A 21 6.64 -12.43 -17.57
C ARG A 21 6.75 -13.94 -17.37
N LYS A 22 7.61 -14.56 -18.18
CA LYS A 22 8.03 -15.95 -18.01
C LYS A 22 9.06 -16.09 -16.88
N VAL A 23 8.81 -17.02 -15.96
CA VAL A 23 9.74 -17.45 -14.90
C VAL A 23 9.74 -18.98 -14.89
N ASP A 24 10.90 -19.62 -14.97
CA ASP A 24 11.06 -21.08 -15.04
C ASP A 24 10.14 -21.75 -16.08
N GLY A 25 10.04 -21.17 -17.28
CA GLY A 25 9.20 -21.75 -18.32
C GLY A 25 7.71 -21.39 -18.25
N LYS A 26 7.25 -20.77 -17.16
CA LYS A 26 5.82 -20.47 -16.92
C LYS A 26 5.53 -18.98 -16.91
N GLU A 27 4.45 -18.57 -17.56
CA GLU A 27 3.96 -17.19 -17.52
C GLU A 27 3.31 -16.88 -16.17
N TYR A 28 3.69 -15.74 -15.57
CA TYR A 28 3.10 -15.23 -14.33
C TYR A 28 2.60 -13.80 -14.54
N PRO A 29 1.30 -13.54 -14.37
CA PRO A 29 0.75 -12.19 -14.48
C PRO A 29 1.23 -11.33 -13.32
N PHE A 30 1.48 -10.06 -13.61
CA PHE A 30 1.84 -9.06 -12.60
C PHE A 30 0.61 -8.61 -11.80
N PHE A 31 0.91 -8.00 -10.65
CA PHE A 31 0.05 -7.00 -10.02
C PHE A 31 0.82 -5.68 -9.93
N TYR A 32 0.13 -4.57 -10.06
CA TYR A 32 0.64 -3.27 -9.66
C TYR A 32 0.34 -3.04 -8.17
N ASN A 33 1.35 -2.63 -7.40
CA ASN A 33 1.19 -2.25 -6.01
C ASN A 33 1.53 -0.77 -5.79
N PRO A 34 0.52 0.12 -5.79
CA PRO A 34 0.74 1.54 -5.55
C PRO A 34 1.07 1.86 -4.09
N MET A 35 0.85 0.95 -3.13
CA MET A 35 1.10 1.22 -1.71
C MET A 35 2.58 1.43 -1.40
N TRP A 36 3.48 0.84 -2.20
CA TRP A 36 4.92 0.98 -1.98
C TRP A 36 5.44 2.41 -2.18
N ARG A 37 4.62 3.33 -2.68
CA ARG A 37 4.94 4.77 -2.68
C ARG A 37 5.12 5.34 -1.27
N TYR A 38 4.51 4.72 -0.25
CA TYR A 38 4.56 5.19 1.14
C TYR A 38 5.83 4.77 1.89
N PHE A 39 6.77 4.05 1.25
CA PHE A 39 8.07 3.69 1.85
C PHE A 39 9.05 4.89 2.00
N GLY A 40 8.55 6.12 1.98
CA GLY A 40 9.33 7.33 2.11
C GLY A 40 8.78 8.27 3.18
N ASP A 41 9.57 9.30 3.46
CA ASP A 41 9.18 10.42 4.31
C ASP A 41 8.36 11.41 3.47
N GLU A 42 7.05 11.18 3.38
CA GLU A 42 6.11 12.11 2.76
C GLU A 42 5.56 13.00 3.89
N ASN A 43 6.01 14.26 3.91
CA ASN A 43 5.68 15.22 4.97
C ASN A 43 4.18 15.19 5.34
N ASP A 44 3.91 15.23 6.66
CA ASP A 44 2.58 15.28 7.27
C ASP A 44 1.67 14.06 7.00
N ARG A 45 2.22 12.93 6.54
CA ARG A 45 1.45 11.69 6.29
C ARG A 45 2.08 10.48 6.96
N PRO A 46 1.25 9.51 7.44
CA PRO A 46 1.76 8.21 7.87
C PRO A 46 2.50 7.48 6.75
N SER A 47 3.69 6.96 7.02
CA SER A 47 4.46 6.08 6.09
C SER A 47 3.92 4.64 6.04
N GLY A 48 2.72 4.41 6.57
CA GLY A 48 2.08 3.10 6.60
C GLY A 48 0.75 3.14 7.31
N THR A 49 0.07 1.99 7.35
CA THR A 49 -1.24 1.86 7.99
C THR A 49 -1.12 1.44 9.45
N TYR A 50 -0.03 0.78 9.83
CA TYR A 50 0.17 0.23 11.16
C TYR A 50 1.46 0.75 11.79
N TYR A 51 1.40 1.12 13.08
CA TYR A 51 2.56 1.57 13.84
C TYR A 51 2.90 0.59 14.98
N TYR A 52 4.15 0.16 15.03
CA TYR A 52 4.71 -0.67 16.09
C TYR A 52 5.98 -0.06 16.66
N GLY A 53 5.88 0.56 17.84
CA GLY A 53 7.00 1.14 18.58
C GLY A 53 7.62 0.20 19.61
N GLY A 54 7.79 -1.09 19.26
CA GLY A 54 8.45 -2.06 20.15
C GLY A 54 9.96 -1.81 20.28
N SER A 55 10.57 -2.37 21.33
CA SER A 55 12.00 -2.18 21.66
C SER A 55 12.91 -3.30 21.13
N GLU A 56 12.46 -4.06 20.13
CA GLU A 56 13.22 -5.14 19.52
C GLU A 56 14.37 -4.61 18.66
N PRO A 57 15.44 -5.41 18.42
CA PRO A 57 16.55 -5.01 17.55
C PRO A 57 16.14 -4.67 16.12
N LYS A 58 14.97 -5.15 15.67
CA LYS A 58 14.42 -4.89 14.34
C LYS A 58 13.01 -4.34 14.47
N THR A 59 12.90 -3.01 14.43
CA THR A 59 11.63 -2.29 14.47
C THR A 59 11.60 -1.26 13.35
N TYR A 60 10.66 -1.40 12.42
CA TYR A 60 10.46 -0.44 11.33
C TYR A 60 9.56 0.74 11.70
N PHE A 61 8.93 0.68 12.89
CA PHE A 61 7.90 1.60 13.36
C PHE A 61 6.65 1.56 12.47
N TRP A 62 6.68 2.20 11.31
CA TRP A 62 5.59 2.17 10.34
C TRP A 62 5.66 0.93 9.45
N ASN A 63 4.49 0.33 9.22
CA ASN A 63 4.34 -0.85 8.38
C ASN A 63 3.18 -0.65 7.39
N ILE A 64 3.36 -1.16 6.18
CA ILE A 64 2.34 -1.24 5.15
C ILE A 64 1.93 -2.71 5.05
N TYR A 65 1.05 -3.18 5.93
CA TYR A 65 0.53 -4.55 5.85
C TYR A 65 -0.69 -4.62 4.94
N ASP A 66 -1.52 -3.58 4.96
CA ASP A 66 -2.68 -3.45 4.10
C ASP A 66 -2.25 -3.04 2.68
N GLN A 67 -2.72 -3.78 1.68
CA GLN A 67 -2.26 -3.65 0.31
C GLN A 67 -3.42 -3.40 -0.66
N VAL A 68 -3.26 -2.43 -1.54
CA VAL A 68 -4.04 -2.33 -2.79
C VAL A 68 -3.22 -3.02 -3.87
N LEU A 69 -3.78 -4.06 -4.50
CA LEU A 69 -3.14 -4.79 -5.60
C LEU A 69 -4.05 -4.75 -6.82
N LEU A 70 -3.52 -4.19 -7.92
CA LEU A 70 -4.29 -3.99 -9.15
C LEU A 70 -3.79 -4.92 -10.24
N ARG A 71 -4.72 -5.58 -10.92
CA ARG A 71 -4.38 -6.28 -12.17
C ARG A 71 -3.99 -5.26 -13.23
N PRO A 72 -3.11 -5.62 -14.19
CA PRO A 72 -2.62 -4.71 -15.22
C PRO A 72 -3.74 -3.97 -15.98
N ASN A 73 -4.84 -4.66 -16.28
CA ASN A 73 -6.02 -4.12 -16.95
C ASN A 73 -6.81 -3.08 -16.10
N LEU A 74 -6.65 -3.06 -14.78
CA LEU A 74 -7.25 -2.06 -13.89
C LEU A 74 -6.36 -0.83 -13.68
N VAL A 75 -5.07 -0.90 -14.02
CA VAL A 75 -4.12 0.22 -13.85
C VAL A 75 -4.56 1.50 -14.57
N PRO A 76 -5.11 1.47 -15.81
CA PRO A 76 -5.59 2.67 -16.48
C PRO A 76 -6.78 3.34 -15.77
N LEU A 77 -7.58 2.58 -15.02
CA LEU A 77 -8.75 3.08 -14.30
C LEU A 77 -8.40 3.66 -12.92
N PHE A 78 -7.15 3.49 -12.48
CA PHE A 78 -6.72 3.83 -11.13
C PHE A 78 -6.18 5.26 -11.01
N GLU A 79 -6.85 6.06 -10.18
CA GLU A 79 -6.47 7.44 -9.87
C GLU A 79 -5.42 7.48 -8.74
N GLN A 80 -4.14 7.60 -9.11
CA GLN A 80 -3.00 7.56 -8.17
C GLN A 80 -3.11 8.61 -7.06
N GLN A 81 -3.61 9.78 -7.41
CA GLN A 81 -3.74 10.96 -6.55
C GLN A 81 -4.82 10.80 -5.47
N GLU A 82 -5.78 9.90 -5.70
CA GLU A 82 -6.85 9.59 -4.75
C GLU A 82 -6.49 8.44 -3.80
N LEU A 83 -5.35 7.77 -4.02
CA LEU A 83 -4.83 6.82 -3.03
C LEU A 83 -4.32 7.57 -1.80
N ARG A 84 -4.94 7.31 -0.65
CA ARG A 84 -4.63 7.95 0.63
C ARG A 84 -4.72 6.95 1.77
N ILE A 85 -3.80 7.06 2.72
CA ILE A 85 -3.97 6.52 4.07
C ILE A 85 -4.69 7.60 4.87
N LEU A 86 -5.89 7.31 5.36
CA LEU A 86 -6.72 8.29 6.06
C LEU A 86 -6.28 8.43 7.52
N THR A 87 -6.17 9.68 7.98
CA THR A 87 -5.90 10.02 9.38
C THR A 87 -7.13 10.55 10.12
N GLY A 88 -8.27 10.64 9.43
CA GLY A 88 -9.56 11.05 9.98
C GLY A 88 -10.65 10.99 8.90
N ASP A 89 -11.89 11.25 9.29
CA ASP A 89 -13.07 11.31 8.39
C ASP A 89 -13.73 12.70 8.33
N GLY A 90 -13.05 13.72 8.87
CA GLY A 90 -13.57 15.07 9.01
C GLY A 90 -14.49 15.28 10.21
N LYS A 91 -14.83 14.22 10.97
CA LYS A 91 -15.55 14.30 12.25
C LYS A 91 -14.67 13.86 13.42
N GLN A 92 -13.84 12.84 13.21
CA GLN A 92 -12.90 12.34 14.21
C GLN A 92 -11.52 12.10 13.58
N GLU A 93 -10.49 12.32 14.39
CA GLU A 93 -9.11 11.94 14.07
C GLU A 93 -8.89 10.47 14.41
N PHE A 94 -8.17 9.76 13.55
CA PHE A 94 -7.77 8.37 13.73
C PHE A 94 -6.37 8.25 14.35
N LEU A 95 -5.66 9.37 14.51
CA LEU A 95 -4.35 9.42 15.14
C LEU A 95 -4.44 9.95 16.57
N LYS A 96 -3.67 9.34 17.46
CA LYS A 96 -3.43 9.81 18.82
C LYS A 96 -1.93 9.92 19.05
N LYS A 97 -1.45 11.14 19.30
CA LYS A 97 -0.01 11.45 19.41
C LYS A 97 0.81 11.04 18.18
N GLY A 98 0.24 11.21 16.98
CA GLY A 98 0.91 10.94 15.71
C GLY A 98 0.96 9.48 15.26
N VAL A 99 0.32 8.56 16.00
CA VAL A 99 0.22 7.12 15.65
C VAL A 99 -1.25 6.68 15.69
N PRO A 100 -1.64 5.53 15.09
CA PRO A 100 -3.03 5.08 15.09
C PRO A 100 -3.61 4.96 16.51
N ASP A 101 -4.80 5.53 16.71
CA ASP A 101 -5.52 5.39 17.98
C ASP A 101 -6.13 3.99 18.10
N LYS A 102 -5.45 3.15 18.88
CA LYS A 102 -5.86 1.75 19.13
C LYS A 102 -7.24 1.62 19.78
N ALA A 103 -7.81 2.69 20.34
CA ALA A 103 -9.20 2.67 20.80
C ALA A 103 -10.22 2.62 19.65
N ILE A 104 -9.82 3.06 18.45
CA ILE A 104 -10.59 2.99 17.21
C ILE A 104 -10.14 1.76 16.41
N SER A 105 -8.85 1.71 16.09
CA SER A 105 -8.20 0.65 15.31
C SER A 105 -6.68 0.81 15.42
N ASP A 106 -5.93 -0.29 15.43
CA ASP A 106 -4.47 -0.26 15.32
C ASP A 106 -3.97 -0.08 13.88
N HIS A 107 -4.87 -0.19 12.90
CA HIS A 107 -4.63 0.09 11.48
C HIS A 107 -5.40 1.32 10.99
N LEU A 108 -4.77 2.11 10.11
CA LEU A 108 -5.39 3.22 9.41
C LEU A 108 -6.11 2.76 8.14
N PRO A 109 -7.28 3.34 7.80
CA PRO A 109 -7.98 3.02 6.57
C PRO A 109 -7.22 3.48 5.32
N ILE A 110 -7.39 2.73 4.22
CA ILE A 110 -6.93 3.12 2.89
C ILE A 110 -8.15 3.54 2.05
N LEU A 111 -8.08 4.72 1.46
CA LEU A 111 -9.01 5.20 0.45
C LEU A 111 -8.33 5.17 -0.92
N PHE A 112 -9.06 4.74 -1.95
CA PHE A 112 -8.62 4.83 -3.33
C PHE A 112 -9.80 4.88 -4.29
N LYS A 113 -9.55 5.27 -5.54
CA LYS A 113 -10.59 5.41 -6.57
C LYS A 113 -10.24 4.65 -7.85
N LEU A 114 -11.27 4.00 -8.41
CA LEU A 114 -11.28 3.40 -9.74
C LEU A 114 -12.39 4.07 -10.56
N ASN A 115 -12.08 4.46 -11.80
CA ASN A 115 -13.05 4.99 -12.75
C ASN A 115 -13.61 3.84 -13.59
N ILE A 116 -14.72 3.26 -13.15
CA ILE A 116 -15.37 2.09 -13.77
C ILE A 116 -16.58 2.53 -14.58
#